data_AF-A0A6N4WB59-F1
#
_entry.id   AF-A0A6N4WB59-F1
#
_cell.length_a   1.000
_cell.length_b   1.000
_cell.length_c   1.000
_cell.angle_alpha   90.00
_cell.angle_beta   90.00
_cell.angle_gamma   90.00
#
_symmetry.space_group_name_H-M   'P 1'
#
loop_
_entity.id
_entity.type
_entity.pdbx_description
1 polymer ?
#
loop_
_entity_poly.entity_id
_entity_poly.type
_entity_poly.pdbx_seq_one_letter_code
_entity_poly.pdbx_strand_id
1 'polypeptide(L)'
;MVAEPTSRPFTLVVCVGCADRRDDTRLEAFRSVVRQCRHGILVSAPCLLGSAFCATRPGVGALVLVQPCAVDRTPSGPGHWIGPVVDGDDVGDVCAWIRQGRWDPADLPQRLQHPLSVVSRASLLN
;
A
#
# COMPACT_ATOMS: atom_id res chain seq x y z
N MET A 1 -20.17 -8.91 13.48
CA MET A 1 -18.96 -9.67 13.83
C MET A 1 -17.80 -9.02 13.10
N VAL A 2 -16.86 -8.40 13.81
CA VAL A 2 -15.69 -7.79 13.16
C VAL A 2 -14.71 -8.92 12.86
N ALA A 3 -14.38 -9.15 11.59
CA ALA A 3 -13.41 -10.17 11.20
C ALA A 3 -12.04 -9.86 11.86
N GLU A 4 -11.36 -10.90 12.34
CA GLU A 4 -10.02 -10.75 12.92
C GLU A 4 -9.04 -10.25 11.83
N PRO A 5 -8.15 -9.29 12.16
CA PRO A 5 -7.12 -8.84 11.23
C PRO A 5 -6.21 -9.97 10.77
N THR A 6 -5.75 -9.91 9.52
CA THR A 6 -4.89 -10.92 8.92
C THR A 6 -3.63 -11.22 9.75
N SER A 7 -3.26 -12.49 9.79
CA SER A 7 -1.97 -12.95 10.29
C SER A 7 -0.93 -13.15 9.17
N ARG A 8 -1.29 -12.99 7.89
CA ARG A 8 -0.36 -13.18 6.76
C ARG A 8 0.72 -12.07 6.78
N PRO A 9 2.03 -12.38 6.62
CA PRO A 9 3.06 -11.36 6.62
C PRO A 9 3.03 -10.47 5.37
N PHE A 10 3.25 -9.18 5.58
CA PHE A 10 3.37 -8.19 4.50
C PHE A 10 4.19 -6.98 4.95
N THR A 11 4.70 -6.25 3.97
CA THR A 11 5.24 -4.90 4.14
C THR A 11 4.35 -3.91 3.40
N LEU A 12 3.78 -2.96 4.12
CA LEU A 12 3.07 -1.79 3.59
C LEU A 12 4.07 -0.65 3.43
N VAL A 13 4.19 -0.11 2.22
CA VAL A 13 5.05 1.04 1.93
C VAL A 13 4.19 2.20 1.50
N VAL A 14 4.30 3.33 2.20
CA VAL A 14 3.52 4.54 1.93
C VAL A 14 4.46 5.60 1.37
N CYS A 15 4.08 6.13 0.21
CA CYS A 15 4.81 7.19 -0.46
C CYS A 15 4.43 8.55 0.13
N VAL A 16 5.32 9.17 0.92
CA VAL A 16 5.06 10.47 1.58
C VAL A 16 5.37 11.69 0.70
N GLY A 17 6.10 11.52 -0.40
CA GLY A 17 6.43 12.61 -1.34
C GLY A 17 5.35 12.90 -2.38
N CYS A 18 4.31 12.08 -2.47
CA CYS A 18 3.13 12.34 -3.33
C CYS A 18 1.92 12.83 -2.52
N ALA A 19 2.08 12.94 -1.19
CA ALA A 19 1.10 13.51 -0.30
C ALA A 19 1.34 15.01 -0.15
N ASP A 20 0.26 15.80 -0.17
CA ASP A 20 0.34 17.17 0.33
C ASP A 20 0.83 17.14 1.79
N ARG A 21 1.59 18.14 2.19
CA ARG A 21 2.38 18.23 3.45
C ARG A 21 1.57 18.10 4.77
N ARG A 22 0.29 17.73 4.72
CA ARG A 22 -0.71 17.73 5.81
C ARG A 22 -1.25 16.35 6.20
N ASP A 23 -0.64 15.29 5.69
CA ASP A 23 -1.31 14.00 5.58
C ASP A 23 -0.94 12.97 6.66
N ASP A 24 -0.78 13.47 7.89
CA ASP A 24 -0.47 12.64 9.07
C ASP A 24 -1.61 11.66 9.41
N THR A 25 -2.86 12.03 9.11
CA THR A 25 -4.05 11.23 9.44
C THR A 25 -4.07 9.90 8.67
N ARG A 26 -3.71 9.92 7.38
CA ARG A 26 -3.62 8.70 6.57
C ARG A 26 -2.51 7.78 7.06
N LEU A 27 -1.33 8.35 7.31
CA LEU A 27 -0.21 7.56 7.81
C LEU A 27 -0.54 6.95 9.18
N GLU A 28 -1.26 7.67 10.04
CA GLU A 28 -1.71 7.14 11.33
C GLU A 28 -2.78 6.05 11.18
N ALA A 29 -3.72 6.19 10.26
CA ALA A 29 -4.67 5.12 9.94
C ALA A 29 -3.96 3.85 9.47
N PHE A 30 -2.95 3.99 8.61
CA PHE A 30 -2.12 2.86 8.17
C PHE A 30 -1.28 2.27 9.31
N ARG A 31 -0.71 3.09 10.21
CA ARG A 31 -0.06 2.59 11.42
C ARG A 31 -1.02 1.78 12.28
N SER A 32 -2.24 2.28 12.47
CA SER A 32 -3.26 1.63 13.29
C SER A 32 -3.63 0.25 12.74
N VAL A 33 -3.93 0.13 11.44
CA VAL A 33 -4.29 -1.16 10.84
C VAL A 33 -3.12 -2.14 10.81
N VAL A 34 -1.89 -1.67 10.53
CA VAL A 34 -0.70 -2.53 10.50
C VAL A 34 -0.37 -3.08 11.88
N ARG A 35 -0.50 -2.27 12.94
CA ARG A 35 -0.30 -2.72 14.35
C ARG A 35 -1.29 -3.81 14.77
N GLN A 36 -2.44 -3.89 14.13
CA GLN A 36 -3.44 -4.93 14.37
C GLN A 36 -3.11 -6.25 13.66
N CYS A 37 -2.20 -6.25 12.68
CA CYS A 37 -1.83 -7.42 11.90
C CYS A 37 -0.51 -8.01 12.42
N ARG A 38 -0.52 -9.26 12.91
CA ARG A 38 0.60 -9.91 13.64
C ARG A 38 1.99 -9.75 13.00
N HIS A 39 2.05 -9.78 11.67
CA HIS A 39 3.30 -9.72 10.92
C HIS A 39 3.41 -8.51 9.99
N GLY A 40 2.51 -7.52 10.13
CA GLY A 40 2.53 -6.32 9.31
C GLY A 40 3.72 -5.41 9.66
N ILE A 41 4.37 -4.86 8.64
CA ILE A 41 5.36 -3.79 8.77
C ILE A 41 4.90 -2.60 7.94
N LEU A 42 5.05 -1.39 8.48
CA LEU A 42 4.84 -0.14 7.77
C LEU A 42 6.18 0.54 7.51
N VAL A 43 6.40 0.97 6.27
CA VAL A 43 7.55 1.77 5.83
C VAL A 43 7.03 3.05 5.19
N SER A 44 7.55 4.20 5.61
CA SER A 44 7.34 5.49 4.93
C SER A 44 8.54 5.81 4.05
N ALA A 45 8.31 6.14 2.78
CA ALA A 45 9.37 6.46 1.82
C ALA A 45 9.05 7.73 1.01
N PRO A 46 10.04 8.55 0.63
CA PRO A 46 9.82 9.81 -0.08
C PRO A 46 9.16 9.61 -1.45
N CYS A 47 9.79 8.88 -2.39
CA CYS A 47 9.09 8.48 -3.61
C CYS A 47 9.52 7.09 -4.05
N LEU A 48 8.55 6.18 -4.23
CA LEU A 48 8.81 4.78 -4.56
C LEU A 48 9.15 4.54 -6.04
N LEU A 49 8.86 5.50 -6.91
CA LEU A 49 9.08 5.43 -8.36
C LEU A 49 10.06 6.51 -8.84
N GLY A 50 10.77 7.15 -7.91
CA GLY A 50 11.63 8.31 -8.16
C GLY A 50 10.85 9.63 -8.17
N SER A 51 11.49 10.71 -7.72
CA SER A 51 10.86 12.03 -7.54
C SER A 51 10.16 12.58 -8.79
N ALA A 52 10.62 12.20 -9.98
CA ALA A 52 10.03 12.61 -11.25
C ALA A 52 8.68 11.94 -11.56
N PHE A 53 8.43 10.71 -11.09
CA PHE A 53 7.21 9.97 -11.45
C PHE A 53 5.96 10.56 -10.81
N CYS A 54 6.04 11.02 -9.55
CA CYS A 54 4.92 11.70 -8.92
C CYS A 54 4.72 13.14 -9.43
N ALA A 55 5.77 13.80 -9.92
CA ALA A 55 5.65 15.14 -10.50
C ALA A 55 4.90 15.16 -11.85
N THR A 56 4.92 14.06 -12.59
CA THR A 56 4.27 13.93 -13.91
C THR A 56 2.93 13.19 -13.86
N ARG A 57 2.53 12.66 -12.70
CA ARG A 57 1.27 11.92 -12.57
C ARG A 57 0.07 12.88 -12.53
N PRO A 58 -0.96 12.67 -13.38
CA PRO A 58 -2.23 13.36 -13.21
C PRO A 58 -2.93 12.86 -11.92
N GLY A 59 -3.29 13.79 -11.04
CA GLY A 59 -4.06 13.52 -9.81
C GLY A 59 -3.26 13.61 -8.51
N VAL A 60 -3.95 14.07 -7.46
CA VAL A 60 -3.43 14.20 -6.09
C VAL A 60 -3.57 12.88 -5.32
N GLY A 61 -2.74 12.65 -4.30
CA GLY A 61 -2.89 11.50 -3.38
C GLY A 61 -1.72 10.53 -3.34
N ALA A 62 -1.56 9.83 -2.22
CA ALA A 62 -0.45 8.91 -1.99
C ALA A 62 -0.60 7.63 -2.82
N LEU A 63 0.54 7.12 -3.28
CA LEU A 63 0.66 5.74 -3.74
C LEU A 63 1.11 4.87 -2.59
N VAL A 64 0.56 3.67 -2.54
CA VAL A 64 0.84 2.67 -1.52
C VAL A 64 1.24 1.38 -2.22
N LEU A 65 2.21 0.67 -1.66
CA LEU A 65 2.63 -0.65 -2.11
C LEU A 65 2.44 -1.65 -0.97
N VAL A 66 1.76 -2.76 -1.23
CA VAL A 66 1.73 -3.91 -0.32
C VAL A 66 2.57 -5.03 -0.94
N GLN A 67 3.63 -5.42 -0.25
CA GLN A 67 4.48 -6.55 -0.63
C GLN A 67 4.19 -7.72 0.31
N PRO A 68 3.46 -8.76 -0.14
CA PRO A 68 3.37 -10.03 0.58
C PRO A 68 4.76 -10.63 0.76
N CYS A 69 5.02 -11.16 1.95
CA CYS A 69 6.31 -11.75 2.28
C CYS A 69 6.17 -12.96 3.21
N ALA A 70 7.25 -13.72 3.36
CA ALA A 70 7.41 -14.68 4.44
C ALA A 70 7.81 -13.95 5.75
N VAL A 71 7.85 -14.69 6.87
CA VAL A 71 8.17 -14.12 8.20
C VAL A 71 9.59 -13.52 8.24
N ASP A 72 10.51 -14.10 7.47
CA ASP A 72 11.88 -13.62 7.26
C ASP A 72 11.99 -12.40 6.32
N ARG A 73 10.84 -11.90 5.83
CA ARG A 73 10.70 -10.77 4.90
C ARG A 73 11.16 -11.05 3.47
N THR A 74 11.39 -12.31 3.13
CA THR A 74 11.55 -12.74 1.73
C THR A 74 10.22 -12.50 0.97
N PRO A 75 10.21 -11.76 -0.16
CA PRO A 75 9.01 -11.57 -0.97
C PRO A 75 8.40 -12.91 -1.39
N SER A 76 7.09 -13.09 -1.14
CA SER A 76 6.40 -14.35 -1.45
C SER A 76 5.53 -14.27 -2.70
N GLY A 77 5.54 -13.14 -3.41
CA GLY A 77 4.68 -12.87 -4.55
C GLY A 77 4.86 -11.46 -5.11
N PRO A 78 4.03 -11.05 -6.08
CA PRO A 78 4.07 -9.70 -6.64
C PRO A 78 3.70 -8.65 -5.58
N GLY A 79 4.26 -7.45 -5.74
CA GLY A 79 3.83 -6.30 -4.96
C GLY A 79 2.57 -5.68 -5.56
N HIS A 80 1.64 -5.28 -4.70
CA HIS A 80 0.36 -4.68 -5.07
C HIS A 80 0.44 -3.16 -4.93
N TRP A 81 0.48 -2.46 -6.06
CA TRP A 81 0.36 -1.02 -6.10
C TRP A 81 -1.10 -0.60 -5.96
N ILE A 82 -1.34 0.35 -5.06
CA ILE A 82 -2.66 0.82 -4.67
C ILE A 82 -2.68 2.34 -4.72
N GLY A 83 -3.76 2.89 -5.27
CA GLY A 83 -4.05 4.32 -5.27
C GLY A 83 -4.17 4.93 -6.66
N PRO A 84 -4.31 6.27 -6.74
CA PRO A 84 -4.13 7.23 -5.65
C PRO A 84 -5.11 7.03 -4.50
N VAL A 85 -4.60 7.04 -3.27
CA VAL A 85 -5.43 7.21 -2.08
C VAL A 85 -5.63 8.71 -1.93
N VAL A 86 -6.85 9.22 -1.85
CA VAL A 86 -7.11 10.68 -1.85
C VAL A 86 -7.69 11.14 -0.52
N ASP A 87 -8.65 10.40 0.01
CA ASP A 87 -9.46 10.81 1.15
C ASP A 87 -9.60 9.70 2.21
N GLY A 88 -10.47 9.94 3.20
CA GLY A 88 -10.73 9.00 4.29
C GLY A 88 -11.44 7.71 3.84
N ASP A 89 -12.25 7.77 2.78
CA ASP A 89 -12.97 6.59 2.27
C ASP A 89 -11.98 5.66 1.58
N ASP A 90 -11.06 6.21 0.78
CA ASP A 90 -9.96 5.45 0.20
C ASP A 90 -9.08 4.81 1.27
N VAL A 91 -8.75 5.55 2.34
CA VAL A 91 -8.00 5.00 3.48
C VAL A 91 -8.76 3.84 4.14
N GLY A 92 -10.07 4.01 4.33
CA GLY A 92 -10.95 2.98 4.88
C GLY A 92 -10.95 1.69 4.05
N ASP A 93 -11.08 1.83 2.74
CA ASP A 93 -11.08 0.70 1.79
C ASP A 93 -9.74 -0.04 1.77
N VAL A 94 -8.61 0.70 1.75
CA VAL A 94 -7.28 0.07 1.85
C VAL A 94 -7.09 -0.63 3.19
N CYS A 95 -7.53 -0.03 4.30
CA CYS A 95 -7.44 -0.67 5.62
C CYS A 95 -8.29 -1.94 5.69
N ALA A 96 -9.50 -1.94 5.12
CA ALA A 96 -10.37 -3.10 5.06
C ALA A 96 -9.72 -4.23 4.24
N TRP A 97 -9.14 -3.90 3.08
CA TRP A 97 -8.43 -4.83 2.23
C TRP A 97 -7.19 -5.44 2.93
N ILE A 98 -6.41 -4.62 3.65
CA ILE A 98 -5.29 -5.09 4.46
C ILE A 98 -5.74 -6.09 5.53
N ARG A 99 -6.82 -5.79 6.26
CA ARG A 99 -7.35 -6.69 7.30
C ARG A 99 -7.76 -8.05 6.73
N GLN A 100 -8.32 -8.08 5.51
CA GLN A 100 -8.70 -9.33 4.85
C GLN A 100 -7.47 -10.17 4.46
N GLY A 101 -6.40 -9.51 4.02
CA GLY A 101 -5.13 -10.17 3.72
C GLY A 101 -5.16 -11.16 2.56
N ARG A 102 -6.19 -11.14 1.70
CA ARG A 102 -6.28 -12.04 0.53
C ARG A 102 -5.30 -11.66 -0.57
N TRP A 103 -4.93 -10.38 -0.63
CA TRP A 103 -4.03 -9.80 -1.63
C TRP A 103 -4.54 -9.92 -3.07
N ASP A 104 -5.87 -9.88 -3.26
CA ASP A 104 -6.48 -9.81 -4.59
C ASP A 104 -6.81 -8.34 -4.93
N PRO A 105 -6.22 -7.75 -5.99
CA PRO A 105 -6.56 -6.40 -6.41
C PRO A 105 -8.04 -6.21 -6.79
N ALA A 106 -8.75 -7.27 -7.17
CA ALA A 106 -10.17 -7.21 -7.49
C ALA A 106 -11.04 -6.92 -6.26
N ASP A 107 -10.52 -7.17 -5.05
CA ASP A 107 -11.19 -6.82 -3.78
C ASP A 107 -11.09 -5.32 -3.45
N LEU A 108 -10.31 -4.54 -4.21
CA LEU A 108 -10.24 -3.08 -4.08
C LEU A 108 -11.24 -2.40 -5.05
N PRO A 109 -11.84 -1.26 -4.66
CA PRO A 109 -12.55 -0.41 -5.59
C PRO A 109 -11.71 -0.03 -6.80
N GLN A 110 -12.32 0.07 -7.99
CA GLN A 110 -11.63 0.35 -9.24
C GLN A 110 -10.75 1.62 -9.21
N ARG A 111 -11.17 2.65 -8.46
CA ARG A 111 -10.40 3.90 -8.30
C ARG A 111 -9.06 3.73 -7.56
N LEU A 112 -8.92 2.66 -6.78
CA LEU A 112 -7.71 2.31 -6.04
C LEU A 112 -6.85 1.25 -6.75
N GLN A 113 -7.36 0.66 -7.83
CA GLN A 113 -6.61 -0.31 -8.62
C GLN A 113 -5.59 0.43 -9.49
N HIS A 114 -4.31 0.29 -9.16
CA HIS A 114 -3.26 0.95 -9.92
C HIS A 114 -2.91 0.16 -11.19
N PRO A 115 -2.70 0.81 -12.35
CA PRO A 115 -2.31 0.12 -13.59
C PRO A 115 -0.98 -0.65 -13.48
N LEU A 116 -0.10 -0.26 -12.55
CA LEU A 116 1.16 -0.97 -12.26
C LEU A 116 1.02 -2.13 -11.26
N SER A 117 -0.20 -2.55 -10.91
CA SER A 117 -0.48 -3.58 -9.89
C SER A 117 0.16 -4.96 -10.13
N VAL A 118 0.81 -5.19 -11.28
CA VAL A 118 1.43 -6.47 -11.66
C VAL A 118 2.92 -6.34 -12.02
N VAL A 119 3.61 -5.25 -11.68
CA VAL A 119 5.05 -5.14 -12.01
C VAL A 119 5.87 -6.08 -11.11
N SER A 120 6.00 -7.32 -11.58
CA SER A 120 6.95 -8.32 -11.12
C SER A 120 8.37 -7.78 -11.25
N ARG A 121 9.14 -7.92 -10.18
CA ARG A 121 10.52 -7.44 -10.01
C ARG A 121 11.53 -8.28 -10.81
N ALA A 122 11.27 -8.49 -12.10
CA ALA A 122 12.17 -9.26 -12.99
C ALA A 122 13.00 -8.38 -13.93
N SER A 123 12.93 -7.04 -13.87
CA SER A 123 13.61 -6.22 -14.90
C SER A 123 14.23 -4.91 -14.45
N LEU A 124 14.57 -4.75 -13.16
CA LEU A 124 15.33 -3.56 -12.71
C LEU A 124 16.58 -3.94 -11.92
N LEU A 125 17.42 -4.78 -12.51
CA LEU A 125 18.87 -4.84 -12.26
C LEU A 125 19.54 -5.34 -13.56
N ASN A 126 19.87 -4.40 -14.44
CA ASN A 126 21.01 -4.49 -15.37
C ASN A 126 21.73 -3.14 -15.30
#